data_AF-A0A7X6VEK2-F1
#
_entry.id   AF-A0A7X6VEK2-F1
#
_cell.length_a   1.000
_cell.length_b   1.000
_cell.length_c   1.000
_cell.angle_alpha   90.00
_cell.angle_beta   90.00
_cell.angle_gamma   90.00
#
_symmetry.space_group_name_H-M   'P 1'
#
loop_
_entity.id
_entity.type
_entity.pdbx_description
1 polymer ?
#
loop_
_entity_poly.entity_id
_entity_poly.type
_entity_poly.pdbx_seq_one_letter_code
_entity_poly.pdbx_strand_id
1 'polypeptide(L)'
;MKTIKNPDLFQKIREFLVDYLPTIRSKSVNTVSAYKATINLYLLFLQASQKKGLSDVEKKDFSQKNIIVFLKWLKEERSNGTATRNQRLVHIRQFCKYLMSSDMIVYAEYC
;
A
#
# COMPACT_ATOMS: atom_id res chain seq x y z
N MET A 1 3.04 -0.09 -25.74
CA MET A 1 2.38 -0.58 -24.52
C MET A 1 3.35 -0.45 -23.36
N LYS A 2 2.97 0.16 -22.23
CA LYS A 2 3.83 0.20 -21.04
C LYS A 2 3.74 -1.16 -20.34
N THR A 3 4.82 -1.93 -20.34
CA THR A 3 4.92 -3.19 -19.62
C THR A 3 4.94 -2.92 -18.11
N ILE A 4 4.11 -3.62 -17.34
CA ILE A 4 4.13 -3.56 -15.87
C ILE A 4 5.41 -4.28 -15.41
N LYS A 5 6.33 -3.59 -14.73
CA LYS A 5 7.60 -4.19 -14.30
C LYS A 5 7.44 -5.28 -13.24
N ASN A 6 6.38 -5.21 -12.43
CA ASN A 6 6.14 -6.13 -11.32
C ASN A 6 4.69 -6.66 -11.35
N PRO A 7 4.34 -7.55 -12.29
CA PRO A 7 2.99 -8.11 -12.37
C PRO A 7 2.59 -8.83 -11.07
N ASP A 8 3.54 -9.51 -10.42
CA ASP A 8 3.32 -10.24 -9.18
C ASP A 8 2.87 -9.34 -8.03
N LEU A 9 3.36 -8.09 -7.97
CA LEU A 9 2.95 -7.13 -6.95
C LEU A 9 1.47 -6.76 -7.10
N PHE A 10 1.02 -6.49 -8.32
CA PHE A 10 -0.39 -6.17 -8.59
C PHE A 10 -1.30 -7.37 -8.37
N GLN A 11 -0.81 -8.57 -8.67
CA GLN A 11 -1.48 -9.81 -8.30
C GLN A 11 -1.62 -9.93 -6.77
N LYS A 12 -0.57 -9.66 -5.99
CA LYS A 12 -0.63 -9.64 -4.52
C LYS A 12 -1.57 -8.56 -3.96
N ILE A 13 -1.65 -7.38 -4.58
CA ILE A 13 -2.64 -6.36 -4.21
C ILE A 13 -4.06 -6.89 -4.41
N ARG A 14 -4.33 -7.56 -5.53
CA ARG A 14 -5.64 -8.16 -5.81
C ARG A 14 -5.97 -9.26 -4.80
N GLU A 15 -5.08 -10.23 -4.61
CA GLU A 15 -5.25 -11.33 -3.64
C GLU A 15 -5.50 -10.79 -2.24
N PHE A 16 -4.75 -9.75 -1.84
CA PHE A 16 -4.94 -9.13 -0.54
C PHE A 16 -6.35 -8.57 -0.35
N LEU A 17 -6.86 -7.84 -1.35
CA LEU A 17 -8.14 -7.15 -1.29
C LEU A 17 -9.34 -8.08 -1.51
N VAL A 18 -9.21 -9.09 -2.36
CA VAL A 18 -10.31 -9.94 -2.82
C VAL A 18 -10.39 -11.25 -2.02
N ASP A 19 -9.26 -11.79 -1.58
CA ASP A 19 -9.21 -13.11 -0.94
C ASP A 19 -8.77 -13.00 0.53
N TYR A 20 -7.63 -12.37 0.81
CA TYR A 20 -7.08 -12.35 2.16
C TYR A 20 -7.92 -11.53 3.14
N LEU A 21 -8.30 -10.30 2.79
CA LEU A 21 -9.12 -9.48 3.69
C LEU A 21 -10.53 -10.05 3.91
N PRO A 22 -11.29 -10.43 2.86
CA PRO A 22 -12.67 -10.90 3.04
C PRO A 22 -12.73 -12.33 3.60
N THR A 23 -11.93 -13.24 3.06
CA THR A 23 -12.04 -14.68 3.38
C THR A 23 -11.20 -15.06 4.58
N ILE A 24 -9.92 -14.67 4.62
CA ILE A 24 -8.99 -15.09 5.68
C ILE A 24 -9.14 -14.22 6.94
N ARG A 25 -9.34 -12.90 6.77
CA ARG A 25 -9.46 -11.95 7.89
C ARG A 25 -10.90 -11.55 8.21
N SER A 26 -11.88 -12.10 7.48
CA SER A 26 -13.31 -11.88 7.68
C SER A 26 -13.68 -10.39 7.80
N LYS A 27 -13.05 -9.54 6.98
CA LYS A 27 -13.28 -8.08 7.00
C LYS A 27 -14.54 -7.74 6.22
N SER A 28 -15.31 -6.79 6.76
CA SER A 28 -16.50 -6.26 6.09
C SER A 28 -16.15 -5.55 4.78
N VAL A 29 -17.12 -5.48 3.86
CA VAL A 29 -16.98 -4.79 2.57
C VAL A 29 -16.51 -3.33 2.74
N ASN A 30 -17.00 -2.64 3.76
CA ASN A 30 -16.58 -1.27 4.08
C ASN A 30 -15.12 -1.20 4.50
N THR A 31 -14.66 -2.17 5.31
CA THR A 31 -13.26 -2.27 5.70
C THR A 31 -12.38 -2.56 4.49
N VAL A 32 -12.74 -3.54 3.66
CA VAL A 32 -12.01 -3.87 2.42
C VAL A 32 -11.91 -2.66 1.50
N SER A 33 -13.01 -1.90 1.35
CA SER A 33 -13.04 -0.67 0.56
C SER A 33 -12.10 0.42 1.12
N ALA A 34 -12.01 0.54 2.44
CA ALA A 34 -11.08 1.47 3.09
C ALA A 34 -9.60 1.09 2.87
N TYR A 35 -9.29 -0.22 2.88
CA TYR A 35 -7.97 -0.74 2.50
C TYR A 35 -7.65 -0.44 1.03
N LYS A 36 -8.56 -0.76 0.11
CA LYS A 36 -8.42 -0.47 -1.33
C LYS A 36 -8.17 1.02 -1.58
N ALA A 37 -8.96 1.88 -0.96
CA ALA A 37 -8.80 3.33 -1.07
C ALA A 37 -7.43 3.81 -0.55
N THR A 38 -6.90 3.16 0.49
CA THR A 38 -5.58 3.50 1.04
C THR A 38 -4.45 3.04 0.12
N ILE A 39 -4.51 1.82 -0.41
CA ILE A 39 -3.50 1.31 -1.35
C ILE A 39 -3.48 2.15 -2.62
N ASN A 40 -4.65 2.48 -3.19
CA ASN A 40 -4.73 3.35 -4.36
C ASN A 40 -4.12 4.73 -4.10
N LEU A 41 -4.39 5.31 -2.92
CA LEU A 41 -3.82 6.61 -2.56
C LEU A 41 -2.30 6.53 -2.36
N TYR A 42 -1.77 5.42 -1.85
CA TYR A 42 -0.34 5.20 -1.74
C TYR A 42 0.34 5.11 -3.11
N LEU A 43 -0.26 4.38 -4.05
CA LEU A 43 0.23 4.31 -5.44
C LEU A 43 0.22 5.69 -6.12
N LEU A 44 -0.83 6.49 -5.89
CA LEU A 44 -0.89 7.87 -6.37
C LEU A 44 0.22 8.73 -5.75
N PHE A 45 0.50 8.56 -4.45
CA PHE A 45 1.61 9.24 -3.78
C PHE A 45 2.96 8.90 -4.42
N LEU A 46 3.23 7.62 -4.73
CA LEU A 46 4.47 7.23 -5.41
C LEU A 46 4.60 7.91 -6.77
N GLN A 47 3.51 8.06 -7.50
CA GLN A 47 3.49 8.81 -8.76
C GLN A 47 3.76 10.30 -8.54
N ALA A 48 3.04 10.94 -7.61
CA ALA A 48 3.12 12.38 -7.39
C ALA A 48 4.44 12.83 -6.77
N SER A 49 4.92 12.12 -5.74
CA SER A 49 6.07 12.53 -4.93
C SER A 49 7.37 11.82 -5.31
N GLN A 50 7.31 10.58 -5.81
CA GLN A 50 8.50 9.80 -6.19
C GLN A 50 8.70 9.72 -7.72
N LYS A 51 7.81 10.36 -8.50
CA LYS A 51 7.80 10.31 -9.98
C LYS A 51 7.79 8.90 -10.56
N LYS A 52 7.23 7.94 -9.80
CA LYS A 52 7.11 6.53 -10.22
C LYS A 52 5.72 6.26 -10.78
N GLY A 53 5.63 6.05 -12.08
CA GLY A 53 4.39 5.57 -12.70
C GLY A 53 4.00 4.20 -12.17
N LEU A 54 2.72 3.82 -12.28
CA LEU A 54 2.23 2.50 -11.82
C LEU A 54 3.03 1.33 -12.39
N SER A 55 3.49 1.43 -13.65
CA SER A 55 4.33 0.43 -14.31
C SER A 55 5.72 0.26 -13.67
N ASP A 56 6.18 1.27 -12.93
CA ASP A 56 7.52 1.36 -12.33
C ASP A 56 7.52 1.15 -10.81
N VAL A 57 6.35 0.93 -10.21
CA VAL A 57 6.24 0.58 -8.79
C VAL A 57 6.82 -0.81 -8.56
N GLU A 58 7.70 -0.91 -7.58
CA GLU A 58 8.41 -2.12 -7.19
C GLU A 58 8.09 -2.49 -5.75
N LYS A 59 8.37 -3.75 -5.39
CA LYS A 59 8.19 -4.24 -4.02
C LYS A 59 8.93 -3.40 -2.95
N LYS A 60 10.14 -2.90 -3.28
CA LYS A 60 10.96 -2.05 -2.40
C LYS A 60 10.34 -0.67 -2.12
N ASP A 61 9.34 -0.28 -2.89
CA ASP A 61 8.61 0.97 -2.64
C ASP A 61 7.69 0.87 -1.42
N PHE A 62 7.40 -0.34 -0.92
CA PHE A 62 6.67 -0.61 0.32
C PHE A 62 7.62 -0.67 1.54
N SER A 63 8.49 0.33 1.66
CA SER A 63 9.48 0.48 2.74
C SER A 63 9.05 1.52 3.79
N GLN A 64 9.58 1.42 5.01
CA GLN A 64 9.33 2.38 6.09
C GLN A 64 9.64 3.82 5.67
N LYS A 65 10.74 4.03 4.93
CA LYS A 65 11.09 5.35 4.38
C LYS A 65 9.93 5.95 3.58
N ASN A 66 9.39 5.21 2.61
CA ASN A 66 8.31 5.71 1.77
C ASN A 66 7.00 5.85 2.55
N ILE A 67 6.73 5.00 3.53
CA ILE A 67 5.56 5.12 4.41
C ILE A 67 5.64 6.41 5.24
N ILE A 68 6.80 6.76 5.78
CA ILE A 68 6.99 8.02 6.53
C ILE A 68 6.72 9.22 5.61
N VAL A 69 7.28 9.22 4.40
CA VAL A 69 7.06 10.29 3.43
C VAL A 69 5.59 10.35 3.00
N PHE A 70 4.92 9.21 2.81
CA PHE A 70 3.49 9.15 2.53
C PHE A 70 2.67 9.78 3.67
N LEU A 71 2.97 9.49 4.92
CA LEU A 71 2.28 10.10 6.06
C LEU A 71 2.50 11.61 6.13
N LYS A 72 3.68 12.10 5.74
CA LYS A 72 3.96 13.54 5.64
C LYS A 72 3.15 14.16 4.51
N TRP A 73 3.16 13.55 3.33
CA TRP A 73 2.37 13.97 2.17
C TRP A 73 0.86 14.03 2.46
N LEU A 74 0.32 13.06 3.19
CA LEU A 74 -1.09 13.10 3.62
C LEU A 74 -1.43 14.33 4.48
N LYS A 75 -0.50 14.77 5.32
CA LYS A 75 -0.68 15.95 6.18
C LYS A 75 -0.57 17.23 5.35
N GLU A 76 0.47 17.34 4.52
CA GLU A 76 0.84 18.58 3.84
C GLU A 76 0.00 18.84 2.59
N GLU A 77 -0.16 17.83 1.73
CA GLU A 77 -0.82 18.01 0.43
C GLU A 77 -2.32 17.71 0.46
N ARG A 78 -2.79 17.00 1.50
CA ARG A 78 -4.20 16.57 1.60
C ARG A 78 -4.87 17.00 2.90
N SER A 79 -4.17 17.73 3.78
CA SER A 79 -4.69 18.23 5.06
C SER A 79 -5.37 17.15 5.92
N ASN A 80 -4.92 15.88 5.81
CA ASN A 80 -5.52 14.79 6.57
C ASN A 80 -5.12 14.91 8.04
N GLY A 81 -6.11 14.94 8.93
CA GLY A 81 -5.91 14.93 10.38
C GLY A 81 -5.27 13.63 10.89
N THR A 82 -4.85 13.66 12.16
CA THR A 82 -4.13 12.55 12.82
C THR A 82 -4.87 11.23 12.77
N ALA A 83 -6.19 11.22 13.05
CA ALA A 83 -6.99 10.00 13.04
C ALA A 83 -6.99 9.30 11.66
N THR A 84 -7.25 10.06 10.60
CA THR A 84 -7.24 9.55 9.21
C THR A 84 -5.86 9.03 8.81
N ARG A 85 -4.80 9.74 9.16
CA ARG A 85 -3.41 9.31 8.88
C ARG A 85 -3.08 8.01 9.61
N ASN A 86 -3.46 7.88 10.88
CA ASN A 86 -3.25 6.66 11.66
C ASN A 86 -4.02 5.47 11.09
N GLN A 87 -5.27 5.67 10.65
CA GLN A 87 -6.03 4.60 9.99
C GLN A 87 -5.34 4.15 8.69
N ARG A 88 -4.90 5.10 7.86
CA ARG A 88 -4.16 4.79 6.63
C ARG A 88 -2.82 4.08 6.91
N LEU A 89 -2.12 4.48 7.98
CA LEU A 89 -0.90 3.81 8.43
C LEU A 89 -1.17 2.35 8.79
N VAL A 90 -2.23 2.08 9.55
CA VAL A 90 -2.62 0.71 9.93
C VAL A 90 -2.89 -0.13 8.68
N HIS A 91 -3.62 0.41 7.69
CA HIS A 91 -3.91 -0.31 6.46
C HIS A 91 -2.65 -0.66 5.66
N ILE A 92 -1.74 0.31 5.46
CA ILE A 92 -0.50 0.07 4.72
C ILE A 92 0.41 -0.91 5.48
N ARG A 93 0.56 -0.77 6.79
CA ARG A 93 1.35 -1.71 7.60
C ARG A 93 0.82 -3.12 7.51
N GLN A 94 -0.51 -3.29 7.54
CA GLN A 94 -1.12 -4.61 7.42
C GLN A 94 -0.93 -5.21 6.01
N PHE A 95 -0.91 -4.37 4.96
CA PHE A 95 -0.56 -4.82 3.62
C PHE A 95 0.93 -5.23 3.52
N CYS A 96 1.85 -4.43 4.05
CA CYS A 96 3.28 -4.82 4.11
C CYS A 96 3.49 -6.13 4.88
N LYS A 97 2.76 -6.35 5.99
CA LYS A 97 2.78 -7.63 6.70
C LYS A 97 2.30 -8.80 5.85
N TYR A 98 1.26 -8.60 5.04
CA TYR A 98 0.80 -9.61 4.10
C TYR A 98 1.87 -9.91 3.04
N LEU A 99 2.51 -8.89 2.47
CA LEU A 99 3.61 -9.07 1.52
C LEU A 99 4.77 -9.87 2.13
N MET A 100 5.15 -9.56 3.38
CA MET A 100 6.17 -10.32 4.12
C MET A 100 5.78 -11.79 4.32
N SER A 101 4.52 -12.08 4.66
CA SER A 101 4.06 -13.48 4.81
C SER A 101 4.01 -14.27 3.50
N SER A 102 4.16 -13.59 2.36
CA SER A 102 4.23 -14.21 1.03
C SER A 102 5.65 -14.21 0.44
N ASP A 103 6.67 -13.95 1.28
CA ASP A 103 8.09 -13.82 0.91
C ASP A 103 8.37 -12.76 -0.17
N MET A 104 7.41 -11.85 -0.41
CA MET A 104 7.49 -10.84 -1.45
C MET A 104 8.46 -9.72 -1.07
N ILE A 105 8.46 -9.32 0.21
CA ILE A 105 9.39 -8.36 0.79
C ILE A 105 9.98 -8.97 2.06
N VAL A 106 11.26 -8.70 2.33
CA VAL A 106 11.89 -9.13 3.58
C VAL A 106 11.79 -8.04 4.64
N TYR A 107 11.86 -8.41 5.92
CA TYR A 107 11.79 -7.44 7.02
C TYR A 107 12.85 -6.33 6.91
N ALA A 108 14.05 -6.65 6.43
CA ALA A 108 15.12 -5.69 6.19
C ALA A 108 14.78 -4.63 5.12
N GLU A 109 13.90 -4.93 4.16
CA GLU A 109 13.40 -3.97 3.17
C GLU A 109 12.25 -3.11 3.72
N TYR A 110 11.58 -3.61 4.77
CA TYR A 110 10.51 -2.90 5.45
C TYR A 110 11.05 -1.90 6.48
N CYS A 111 12.17 -2.19 7.15
CA CYS A 111 12.84 -1.31 8.13
C CYS A 111 13.47 -0.04 7.54
#